data_AF-E8WS11-F1
#
_entry.id   AF-E8WS11-F1
#
_cell.length_a   1.000
_cell.length_b   1.000
_cell.length_c   1.000
_cell.angle_alpha   90.00
_cell.angle_beta   90.00
_cell.angle_gamma   90.00
#
_symmetry.space_group_name_H-M   'P 1'
#
loop_
_entity.id
_entity.type
_entity.pdbx_description
1 polymer ?
#
loop_
_entity_poly.entity_id
_entity_poly.type
_entity_poly.pdbx_seq_one_letter_code
_entity_poly.pdbx_strand_id
1 'polypeptide(L)'
;MRTFFRLALLIMAASTLFGCAHNYYNIPQETLEKKVRTIGVAPIFTDAESDIRHPDKQAIVAIVRNYNLKNEKELIARLRATGIFYAVRPVEADPTRLFGTLAWNRERRDDAGIIYNKYFFKKDELKQLLTDNGLDAILLVTVSGLTRPDKVSSSNFLAYLETDFNYLSMTAVMMDREGNTIWEYPNFRRSFLSYPMFLALQYPDFDEAAANLTEKVDVKFKTVPGVNAAFAKTEPSSVPNGPEVSTLYVKQFDEMLSLMKTYKPLFGGKEKERENPPAPASAPAYYNPPAAPAQAAAPQAAAPAAPQAPAPQPVAAPAKPVTVSPGDIVPEEPPAK
;
A
#
# COMPACT_ATOMS: atom_id res chain seq x y z
N MET A 1 -41.66 -8.17 39.05
CA MET A 1 -41.72 -8.78 37.70
C MET A 1 -42.01 -7.78 36.58
N ARG A 2 -43.04 -6.91 36.69
CA ARG A 2 -43.43 -5.96 35.61
C ARG A 2 -42.34 -4.96 35.18
N THR A 3 -41.52 -4.49 36.11
CA THR A 3 -40.39 -3.57 35.86
C THR A 3 -39.21 -4.26 35.19
N PHE A 4 -38.87 -5.47 35.62
CA PHE A 4 -37.83 -6.30 34.98
C PHE A 4 -38.16 -6.65 33.53
N PHE A 5 -39.43 -6.97 33.24
CA PHE A 5 -39.87 -7.27 31.87
C PHE A 5 -39.78 -6.04 30.96
N ARG A 6 -40.14 -4.85 31.46
CA ARG A 6 -39.98 -3.59 30.73
C ARG A 6 -38.52 -3.24 30.47
N LEU A 7 -37.65 -3.45 31.45
CA LEU A 7 -36.20 -3.21 31.31
C LEU A 7 -35.58 -4.17 30.29
N ALA A 8 -35.94 -5.45 30.32
CA ALA A 8 -35.47 -6.45 29.36
C ALA A 8 -35.92 -6.11 27.93
N LEU A 9 -37.16 -5.66 27.74
CA LEU A 9 -37.70 -5.27 26.43
C LEU A 9 -37.03 -3.99 25.89
N LEU A 10 -36.69 -3.05 26.77
CA LEU A 10 -35.99 -1.81 26.41
C LEU A 10 -34.52 -2.08 26.03
N ILE A 11 -33.84 -2.99 26.74
CA ILE A 11 -32.49 -3.45 26.40
C ILE A 11 -32.53 -4.19 25.05
N MET A 12 -33.51 -5.08 24.84
CA MET A 12 -33.65 -5.82 23.58
C MET A 12 -33.97 -4.89 22.39
N ALA A 13 -34.79 -3.86 22.60
CA ALA A 13 -35.07 -2.84 21.59
C ALA A 13 -33.88 -1.89 21.35
N ALA A 14 -33.06 -1.61 22.36
CA ALA A 14 -31.82 -0.86 22.18
C ALA A 14 -30.79 -1.68 21.38
N SER A 15 -30.71 -3.00 21.61
CA SER A 15 -29.80 -3.89 20.88
C SER A 15 -30.11 -4.01 19.38
N THR A 16 -31.36 -3.85 18.96
CA THR A 16 -31.73 -3.88 17.53
C THR A 16 -31.43 -2.57 16.81
N LEU A 17 -31.24 -1.46 17.54
CA LEU A 17 -30.89 -0.15 16.98
C LEU A 17 -29.38 -0.01 16.68
N PHE A 18 -28.53 -0.91 17.20
CA PHE A 18 -27.08 -0.91 16.92
C PHE A 18 -26.68 -1.80 15.72
N GLY A 19 -27.64 -2.32 14.97
CA GLY A 19 -27.40 -3.00 13.69
C GLY A 19 -27.05 -2.04 12.55
N CYS A 20 -26.07 -1.14 12.74
CA CYS A 20 -25.53 -0.35 11.64
C CYS A 20 -24.81 -1.30 10.68
N ALA A 21 -25.51 -1.76 9.65
CA ALA A 21 -24.90 -2.45 8.52
C ALA A 21 -23.85 -1.50 7.90
N HIS A 22 -22.58 -1.75 8.19
CA HIS A 22 -21.47 -0.95 7.68
C HIS A 22 -21.27 -1.34 6.21
N ASN A 23 -21.65 -0.46 5.28
CA ASN A 23 -21.44 -0.66 3.85
C ASN A 23 -20.35 0.30 3.34
N TYR A 24 -19.18 -0.24 3.03
CA TYR A 24 -18.07 0.51 2.45
C TYR A 24 -18.16 0.67 0.93
N TYR A 25 -19.14 0.01 0.29
CA TYR A 25 -19.32 0.09 -1.15
C TYR A 25 -20.26 1.24 -1.52
N ASN A 26 -20.06 1.76 -2.74
CA ASN A 26 -20.93 2.77 -3.34
C ASN A 26 -22.28 2.21 -3.80
N ILE A 27 -22.45 0.88 -3.73
CA ILE A 27 -23.66 0.17 -4.10
C ILE A 27 -24.13 -0.72 -2.93
N PRO A 28 -25.43 -1.06 -2.85
CA PRO A 28 -25.94 -2.01 -1.86
C PRO A 28 -25.26 -3.37 -1.99
N GLN A 29 -25.07 -4.07 -0.86
CA GLN A 29 -24.37 -5.35 -0.84
C GLN A 29 -25.07 -6.41 -1.72
N GLU A 30 -26.40 -6.44 -1.75
CA GLU A 30 -27.18 -7.35 -2.59
C GLU A 30 -26.97 -7.08 -4.08
N THR A 31 -26.68 -5.82 -4.43
CA THR A 31 -26.35 -5.44 -5.82
C THR A 31 -24.92 -5.85 -6.14
N LEU A 32 -23.99 -5.68 -5.21
CA LEU A 32 -22.60 -6.12 -5.35
C LEU A 32 -22.53 -7.63 -5.58
N GLU A 33 -23.19 -8.44 -4.77
CA GLU A 33 -23.22 -9.91 -4.89
C GLU A 33 -23.74 -10.38 -6.25
N LYS A 34 -24.76 -9.71 -6.78
CA LYS A 34 -25.38 -10.04 -8.06
C LYS A 34 -24.53 -9.59 -9.25
N LYS A 35 -23.89 -8.43 -9.16
CA LYS A 35 -23.18 -7.81 -10.29
C LYS A 35 -21.70 -8.18 -10.37
N VAL A 36 -21.04 -8.43 -9.24
CA VAL A 36 -19.58 -8.54 -9.16
C VAL A 36 -19.19 -9.90 -8.56
N ARG A 37 -18.92 -10.87 -9.43
CA ARG A 37 -18.45 -12.21 -9.01
C ARG A 37 -16.97 -12.39 -9.27
N THR A 38 -16.51 -11.96 -10.44
CA THR A 38 -15.11 -12.08 -10.88
C THR A 38 -14.47 -10.70 -10.92
N ILE A 39 -13.43 -10.51 -10.11
CA ILE A 39 -12.63 -9.29 -10.07
C ILE A 39 -11.25 -9.50 -10.68
N GLY A 40 -10.84 -8.57 -11.53
CA GLY A 40 -9.45 -8.45 -11.98
C GLY A 40 -8.66 -7.53 -11.06
N VAL A 41 -7.40 -7.83 -10.83
CA VAL A 41 -6.45 -6.94 -10.16
C VAL A 41 -5.44 -6.49 -11.21
N ALA A 42 -5.45 -5.20 -11.54
CA ALA A 42 -4.45 -4.63 -12.43
C ALA A 42 -3.08 -4.60 -11.74
N PRO A 43 -1.98 -4.56 -12.52
CA PRO A 43 -0.67 -4.28 -11.97
C PRO A 43 -0.68 -2.95 -11.20
N ILE A 44 0.11 -2.87 -10.12
CA ILE A 44 0.11 -1.67 -9.27
C ILE A 44 0.82 -0.55 -10.02
N PHE A 45 0.10 0.54 -10.26
CA PHE A 45 0.61 1.67 -11.02
C PHE A 45 1.53 2.56 -10.17
N THR A 46 2.45 3.23 -10.84
CA THR A 46 3.25 4.31 -10.28
C THR A 46 3.02 5.55 -11.13
N ASP A 47 2.39 6.57 -10.55
CA ASP A 47 2.21 7.85 -11.20
C ASP A 47 3.49 8.69 -11.06
N ALA A 48 4.37 8.60 -12.05
CA ALA A 48 5.61 9.34 -12.08
C ALA A 48 5.41 10.85 -12.23
N GLU A 49 4.25 11.31 -12.72
CA GLU A 49 3.95 12.73 -12.95
C GLU A 49 3.22 13.37 -11.75
N SER A 50 3.08 12.63 -10.66
CA SER A 50 2.57 13.15 -9.39
C SER A 50 3.60 14.00 -8.66
N ASP A 51 3.19 14.63 -7.56
CA ASP A 51 4.00 15.55 -6.76
C ASP A 51 5.06 14.81 -5.94
N ILE A 52 6.04 14.19 -6.61
CA ILE A 52 7.22 13.57 -6.01
C ILE A 52 8.37 14.60 -6.08
N ARG A 53 8.64 15.29 -4.97
CA ARG A 53 9.60 16.42 -4.92
C ARG A 53 11.04 16.01 -4.60
N HIS A 54 11.32 14.72 -4.56
CA HIS A 54 12.65 14.20 -4.23
C HIS A 54 13.70 14.61 -5.30
N PRO A 55 14.93 15.05 -4.92
CA PRO A 55 15.98 15.42 -5.87
C PRO A 55 16.27 14.33 -6.90
N ASP A 56 16.39 13.08 -6.46
CA ASP A 56 16.54 11.89 -7.30
C ASP A 56 15.21 11.24 -7.70
N LYS A 57 14.21 12.02 -8.13
CA LYS A 57 12.84 11.55 -8.43
C LYS A 57 12.80 10.26 -9.26
N GLN A 58 13.61 10.17 -10.31
CA GLN A 58 13.62 9.00 -11.21
C GLN A 58 14.07 7.72 -10.50
N ALA A 59 15.04 7.81 -9.58
CA ALA A 59 15.46 6.67 -8.80
C ALA A 59 14.35 6.20 -7.84
N ILE A 60 13.64 7.15 -7.21
CA ILE A 60 12.49 6.84 -6.36
C ILE A 60 11.39 6.13 -7.16
N VAL A 61 11.04 6.65 -8.34
CA VAL A 61 10.03 6.03 -9.22
C VAL A 61 10.45 4.60 -9.63
N ALA A 62 11.72 4.38 -9.96
CA ALA A 62 12.24 3.06 -10.30
C ALA A 62 12.15 2.07 -9.13
N ILE A 63 12.48 2.51 -7.91
CA ILE A 63 12.31 1.72 -6.68
C ILE A 63 10.85 1.34 -6.50
N VAL A 64 9.93 2.32 -6.56
CA VAL A 64 8.49 2.07 -6.37
C VAL A 64 7.97 1.07 -7.40
N ARG A 65 8.30 1.23 -8.69
CA ARG A 65 7.89 0.29 -9.73
C ARG A 65 8.38 -1.14 -9.48
N ASN A 66 9.65 -1.30 -9.08
CA ASN A 66 10.21 -2.61 -8.77
C ASN A 66 9.49 -3.27 -7.59
N TYR A 67 9.23 -2.51 -6.53
CA TYR A 67 8.53 -3.04 -5.36
C TYR A 67 7.03 -3.26 -5.61
N ASN A 68 6.38 -2.47 -6.46
CA ASN A 68 5.02 -2.72 -6.91
C ASN A 68 4.93 -4.14 -7.49
N LEU A 69 5.74 -4.43 -8.52
CA LEU A 69 5.80 -5.72 -9.20
C LEU A 69 6.07 -6.90 -8.26
N LYS A 70 6.95 -6.73 -7.27
CA LYS A 70 7.27 -7.77 -6.28
C LYS A 70 6.10 -8.09 -5.35
N ASN A 71 5.22 -7.14 -5.06
CA ASN A 71 4.17 -7.28 -4.05
C ASN A 71 2.76 -7.48 -4.66
N GLU A 72 2.58 -7.47 -5.99
CA GLU A 72 1.26 -7.63 -6.62
C GLU A 72 0.62 -8.99 -6.29
N LYS A 73 1.42 -10.05 -6.31
CA LYS A 73 0.96 -11.41 -5.99
C LYS A 73 0.42 -11.50 -4.57
N GLU A 74 0.99 -10.73 -3.64
CA GLU A 74 0.55 -10.66 -2.25
C GLU A 74 -0.84 -10.01 -2.15
N LEU A 75 -1.05 -8.87 -2.82
CA LEU A 75 -2.37 -8.22 -2.87
C LEU A 75 -3.45 -9.18 -3.39
N ILE A 76 -3.15 -9.88 -4.49
CA ILE A 76 -4.07 -10.84 -5.10
C ILE A 76 -4.36 -11.99 -4.15
N ALA A 77 -3.35 -12.55 -3.49
CA ALA A 77 -3.50 -13.66 -2.56
C ALA A 77 -4.34 -13.26 -1.35
N ARG A 78 -4.06 -12.10 -0.75
CA ARG A 78 -4.85 -11.57 0.37
C ARG A 78 -6.28 -11.28 -0.04
N LEU A 79 -6.51 -10.67 -1.21
CA LEU A 79 -7.85 -10.41 -1.72
C LEU A 79 -8.62 -11.71 -1.95
N ARG A 80 -7.99 -12.77 -2.49
CA ARG A 80 -8.61 -14.11 -2.57
C ARG A 80 -8.97 -14.67 -1.21
N ALA A 81 -8.08 -14.53 -0.23
CA ALA A 81 -8.26 -15.05 1.11
C ALA A 81 -9.45 -14.40 1.85
N THR A 82 -9.86 -13.19 1.44
CA THR A 82 -11.08 -12.56 1.99
C THR A 82 -12.36 -13.34 1.70
N GLY A 83 -12.39 -14.13 0.62
CA GLY A 83 -13.60 -14.84 0.18
C GLY A 83 -14.77 -13.92 -0.24
N ILE A 84 -14.51 -12.62 -0.40
CA ILE A 84 -15.54 -11.64 -0.80
C ILE A 84 -16.00 -11.92 -2.23
N PHE A 85 -15.07 -12.20 -3.14
CA PHE A 85 -15.36 -12.44 -4.55
C PHE A 85 -15.28 -13.93 -4.88
N TYR A 86 -16.12 -14.38 -5.81
CA TYR A 86 -16.09 -15.76 -6.30
C TYR A 86 -14.74 -16.09 -6.96
N ALA A 87 -14.20 -15.16 -7.74
CA ALA A 87 -12.90 -15.31 -8.38
C ALA A 87 -12.12 -13.99 -8.40
N VAL A 88 -10.82 -14.07 -8.12
CA VAL A 88 -9.89 -12.94 -8.20
C VAL A 88 -8.74 -13.33 -9.13
N ARG A 89 -8.51 -12.55 -10.18
CA ARG A 89 -7.52 -12.86 -11.23
C ARG A 89 -6.56 -11.69 -11.44
N PRO A 90 -5.26 -11.94 -11.67
CA PRO A 90 -4.38 -10.89 -12.18
C PRO A 90 -4.83 -10.47 -13.58
N VAL A 91 -4.66 -9.20 -13.91
CA VAL A 91 -4.68 -8.72 -15.30
C VAL A 91 -3.23 -8.59 -15.74
N GLU A 92 -2.84 -9.35 -16.75
CA GLU A 92 -1.46 -9.35 -17.26
C GLU A 92 -1.29 -8.21 -18.28
N ALA A 93 -0.56 -7.16 -17.88
CA ALA A 93 -0.27 -6.02 -18.74
C ALA A 93 1.00 -5.30 -18.28
N ASP A 94 1.61 -4.51 -19.17
CA ASP A 94 2.65 -3.56 -18.76
C ASP A 94 2.02 -2.43 -17.92
N PRO A 95 2.45 -2.21 -16.66
CA PRO A 95 1.81 -1.24 -15.77
C PRO A 95 1.85 0.19 -16.32
N THR A 96 2.96 0.58 -16.96
CA THR A 96 3.16 1.95 -17.43
C THR A 96 2.26 2.26 -18.62
N ARG A 97 2.23 1.34 -19.61
CA ARG A 97 1.37 1.44 -20.79
C ARG A 97 -0.09 1.36 -20.42
N LEU A 98 -0.47 0.44 -19.51
CA LEU A 98 -1.85 0.30 -19.07
C LEU A 98 -2.32 1.57 -18.36
N PHE A 99 -1.52 2.12 -17.44
CA PHE A 99 -1.84 3.36 -16.75
C PHE A 99 -2.02 4.54 -17.71
N GLY A 100 -1.08 4.74 -18.65
CA GLY A 100 -1.18 5.82 -19.65
C GLY A 100 -2.33 5.65 -20.64
N THR A 101 -2.84 4.43 -20.82
CA THR A 101 -4.02 4.16 -21.65
C THR A 101 -5.30 4.47 -20.90
N LEU A 102 -5.42 3.98 -19.65
CA LEU A 102 -6.64 4.04 -18.86
C LEU A 102 -6.84 5.36 -18.12
N ALA A 103 -5.80 5.89 -17.46
CA ALA A 103 -5.93 7.10 -16.66
C ALA A 103 -5.97 8.33 -17.57
N TRP A 104 -6.92 9.24 -17.34
CA TRP A 104 -7.03 10.48 -18.12
C TRP A 104 -6.94 11.74 -17.27
N ASN A 105 -7.26 11.66 -15.97
CA ASN A 105 -7.16 12.78 -15.06
C ASN A 105 -6.78 12.34 -13.65
N ARG A 106 -6.18 13.28 -12.93
CA ARG A 106 -5.83 13.20 -11.51
C ARG A 106 -6.24 14.50 -10.84
N GLU A 107 -6.94 14.39 -9.72
CA GLU A 107 -7.32 15.54 -8.89
C GLU A 107 -6.77 15.39 -7.49
N ARG A 108 -6.11 16.44 -6.98
CA ARG A 108 -5.79 16.54 -5.56
C ARG A 108 -7.06 16.90 -4.80
N ARG A 109 -7.48 16.04 -3.88
CA ARG A 109 -8.67 16.20 -3.05
C ARG A 109 -8.27 16.42 -1.59
N ASP A 110 -9.15 17.08 -0.85
CA ASP A 110 -9.11 17.22 0.60
C ASP A 110 -10.52 16.95 1.11
N ASP A 111 -10.75 15.71 1.52
CA ASP A 111 -12.05 15.25 1.98
C ASP A 111 -11.93 14.89 3.47
N ALA A 112 -12.71 15.58 4.32
CA ALA A 112 -12.70 15.38 5.77
C ALA A 112 -11.29 15.41 6.41
N GLY A 113 -10.41 16.30 5.91
CA GLY A 113 -9.03 16.46 6.38
C GLY A 113 -8.05 15.44 5.83
N ILE A 114 -8.48 14.54 4.94
CA ILE A 114 -7.61 13.58 4.25
C ILE A 114 -7.31 14.13 2.86
N ILE A 115 -6.05 14.48 2.66
CA ILE A 115 -5.52 14.91 1.36
C ILE A 115 -4.99 13.69 0.59
N TYR A 116 -5.43 13.51 -0.65
CA TYR A 116 -5.04 12.40 -1.53
C TYR A 116 -5.20 12.74 -3.02
N ASN A 117 -4.67 11.88 -3.90
CA ASN A 117 -4.87 12.00 -5.35
C ASN A 117 -6.01 11.08 -5.81
N LYS A 118 -7.09 11.64 -6.35
CA LYS A 118 -8.17 10.89 -6.98
C LYS A 118 -7.89 10.68 -8.47
N TYR A 119 -7.98 9.44 -8.93
CA TYR A 119 -7.74 9.07 -10.32
C TYR A 119 -9.05 8.80 -11.07
N PHE A 120 -9.10 9.30 -12.30
CA PHE A 120 -10.22 9.06 -13.20
C PHE A 120 -9.75 8.26 -14.41
N PHE A 121 -10.53 7.24 -14.75
CA PHE A 121 -10.22 6.28 -15.80
C PHE A 121 -11.22 6.42 -16.94
N LYS A 122 -10.74 6.21 -18.17
CA LYS A 122 -11.57 6.29 -19.37
C LYS A 122 -12.46 5.06 -19.45
N LYS A 123 -13.76 5.29 -19.58
CA LYS A 123 -14.76 4.24 -19.45
C LYS A 123 -14.71 3.22 -20.58
N ASP A 124 -14.44 3.66 -21.81
CA ASP A 124 -14.47 2.80 -22.98
C ASP A 124 -13.28 1.82 -22.99
N GLU A 125 -12.07 2.32 -22.71
CA GLU A 125 -10.85 1.50 -22.59
C GLU A 125 -10.94 0.52 -21.41
N LEU A 126 -11.52 0.96 -20.29
CA LEU A 126 -11.78 0.11 -19.14
C LEU A 126 -12.77 -1.02 -19.50
N LYS A 127 -13.88 -0.68 -20.14
CA LYS A 127 -14.89 -1.66 -20.56
C LYS A 127 -14.31 -2.70 -21.52
N GLN A 128 -13.45 -2.27 -22.45
CA GLN A 128 -12.74 -3.17 -23.34
C GLN A 128 -11.85 -4.14 -22.55
N LEU A 129 -11.04 -3.61 -21.62
CA LEU A 129 -10.16 -4.40 -20.76
C LEU A 129 -10.92 -5.45 -19.94
N LEU A 130 -12.06 -5.09 -19.33
CA LEU A 130 -12.87 -6.04 -18.57
C LEU A 130 -13.49 -7.12 -19.48
N THR A 131 -13.91 -6.74 -20.68
CA THR A 131 -14.50 -7.67 -21.66
C THR A 131 -13.48 -8.69 -22.12
N ASP A 132 -12.29 -8.23 -22.51
CA ASP A 132 -11.20 -9.08 -23.01
C ASP A 132 -10.71 -10.10 -21.96
N ASN A 133 -10.83 -9.75 -20.68
CA ASN A 133 -10.43 -10.61 -19.56
C ASN A 133 -11.61 -11.37 -18.91
N GLY A 134 -12.84 -11.17 -19.39
CA GLY A 134 -14.05 -11.79 -18.83
C GLY A 134 -14.31 -11.43 -17.35
N LEU A 135 -14.06 -10.18 -16.97
CA LEU A 135 -14.14 -9.67 -15.59
C LEU A 135 -15.43 -8.89 -15.37
N ASP A 136 -16.01 -8.97 -14.17
CA ASP A 136 -17.19 -8.17 -13.79
C ASP A 136 -16.78 -6.80 -13.21
N ALA A 137 -15.63 -6.76 -12.54
CA ALA A 137 -15.02 -5.55 -12.03
C ALA A 137 -13.49 -5.62 -12.11
N ILE A 138 -12.83 -4.48 -11.96
CA ILE A 138 -11.37 -4.40 -11.85
C ILE A 138 -10.97 -3.51 -10.66
N LEU A 139 -9.93 -3.93 -9.94
CA LEU A 139 -9.24 -3.15 -8.92
C LEU A 139 -8.00 -2.51 -9.54
N LEU A 140 -7.94 -1.18 -9.46
CA LEU A 140 -6.83 -0.34 -9.93
C LEU A 140 -6.18 0.28 -8.69
N VAL A 141 -4.88 0.05 -8.49
CA VAL A 141 -4.11 0.59 -7.36
C VAL A 141 -3.02 1.49 -7.91
N THR A 142 -2.88 2.71 -7.37
CA THR A 142 -1.89 3.69 -7.83
C THR A 142 -1.09 4.23 -6.66
N VAL A 143 0.24 4.14 -6.77
CA VAL A 143 1.18 4.82 -5.88
C VAL A 143 1.57 6.17 -6.49
N SER A 144 1.49 7.24 -5.70
CA SER A 144 1.70 8.61 -6.15
C SER A 144 2.33 9.49 -5.07
N GLY A 145 3.05 10.53 -5.49
CA GLY A 145 3.56 11.60 -4.67
C GLY A 145 2.49 12.61 -4.28
N LEU A 146 2.57 13.09 -3.05
CA LEU A 146 1.66 14.08 -2.48
C LEU A 146 2.40 14.96 -1.47
N THR A 147 2.24 16.28 -1.60
CA THR A 147 2.59 17.23 -0.54
C THR A 147 1.35 17.64 0.25
N ARG A 148 1.48 17.59 1.58
CA ARG A 148 0.44 17.98 2.53
C ARG A 148 1.05 18.57 3.81
N PRO A 149 0.32 19.44 4.52
CA PRO A 149 0.70 19.85 5.86
C PRO A 149 0.68 18.63 6.79
N ASP A 150 1.69 18.52 7.64
CA ASP A 150 1.77 17.49 8.67
C ASP A 150 2.53 18.02 9.90
N LYS A 151 2.25 17.42 11.06
CA LYS A 151 2.93 17.74 12.32
C LYS A 151 3.78 16.54 12.72
N VAL A 152 5.10 16.70 12.67
CA VAL A 152 6.06 15.65 13.04
C VAL A 152 6.76 16.04 14.33
N SER A 153 6.67 15.18 15.34
CA SER A 153 7.36 15.37 16.63
C SER A 153 8.78 14.79 16.59
N SER A 154 9.66 15.37 17.42
CA SER A 154 10.96 14.78 17.73
C SER A 154 10.81 13.43 18.43
N SER A 155 11.88 12.63 18.41
CA SER A 155 11.91 11.30 19.04
C SER A 155 11.66 11.31 20.56
N ASN A 156 11.97 12.43 21.23
CA ASN A 156 11.72 12.66 22.65
C ASN A 156 10.40 13.38 22.94
N PHE A 157 9.60 13.71 21.91
CA PHE A 157 8.33 14.43 22.00
C PHE A 157 8.39 15.83 22.64
N LEU A 158 9.57 16.42 22.78
CA LEU A 158 9.74 17.76 23.38
C LEU A 158 9.62 18.89 22.35
N ALA A 159 9.72 18.57 21.05
CA ALA A 159 9.61 19.51 19.97
C ALA A 159 8.75 18.93 18.85
N TYR A 160 8.20 19.80 18.02
CA TYR A 160 7.53 19.42 16.78
C TYR A 160 7.79 20.43 15.68
N LEU A 161 7.64 19.99 14.45
CA LEU A 161 7.64 20.82 13.27
C LEU A 161 6.34 20.58 12.51
N GLU A 162 5.61 21.66 12.27
CA GLU A 162 4.40 21.66 11.44
C GLU A 162 4.72 22.38 10.13
N THR A 163 4.69 21.66 9.02
CA THR A 163 5.00 22.19 7.69
C THR A 163 4.51 21.25 6.60
N ASP A 164 4.70 21.63 5.34
CA ASP A 164 4.39 20.81 4.18
C ASP A 164 5.47 19.74 3.97
N PHE A 165 5.08 18.48 4.10
CA PHE A 165 5.95 17.34 3.84
C PHE A 165 5.55 16.60 2.56
N ASN A 166 6.54 16.07 1.86
CA ASN A 166 6.35 15.24 0.67
C ASN A 166 6.34 13.74 1.02
N TYR A 167 5.33 13.05 0.50
CA TYR A 167 5.09 11.64 0.78
C TYR A 167 4.77 10.86 -0.48
N LEU A 168 4.99 9.56 -0.44
CA LEU A 168 4.28 8.60 -1.26
C LEU A 168 2.96 8.21 -0.56
N SER A 169 1.93 8.05 -1.37
CA SER A 169 0.58 7.66 -0.99
C SER A 169 0.08 6.55 -1.92
N MET A 170 -0.80 5.69 -1.43
CA MET A 170 -1.43 4.63 -2.21
C MET A 170 -2.94 4.88 -2.26
N THR A 171 -3.51 4.88 -3.44
CA THR A 171 -4.96 4.98 -3.65
C THR A 171 -5.44 3.80 -4.45
N ALA A 172 -6.70 3.44 -4.28
CA ALA A 172 -7.29 2.36 -5.05
C ALA A 172 -8.72 2.68 -5.43
N VAL A 173 -9.14 2.15 -6.58
CA VAL A 173 -10.52 2.22 -7.03
C VAL A 173 -10.92 0.87 -7.61
N MET A 174 -12.13 0.45 -7.30
CA MET A 174 -12.76 -0.70 -7.91
C MET A 174 -13.89 -0.21 -8.82
N MET A 175 -13.88 -0.67 -10.07
CA MET A 175 -14.83 -0.22 -11.09
C MET A 175 -15.53 -1.40 -11.77
N ASP A 176 -16.82 -1.27 -12.04
CA ASP A 176 -17.62 -2.27 -12.77
C ASP A 176 -17.48 -2.13 -14.30
N ARG A 177 -18.13 -3.03 -15.06
CA ARG A 177 -18.15 -3.02 -16.54
C ARG A 177 -18.77 -1.77 -17.15
N GLU A 178 -19.61 -1.07 -16.41
CA GLU A 178 -20.23 0.18 -16.83
C GLU A 178 -19.33 1.40 -16.54
N GLY A 179 -18.18 1.18 -15.90
CA GLY A 179 -17.24 2.22 -15.51
C GLY A 179 -17.71 3.03 -14.30
N ASN A 180 -18.58 2.46 -13.46
CA ASN A 180 -18.97 3.05 -12.19
C ASN A 180 -17.98 2.63 -11.10
N THR A 181 -17.63 3.56 -10.23
CA THR A 181 -16.84 3.27 -9.04
C THR A 181 -17.71 2.57 -7.99
N ILE A 182 -17.41 1.30 -7.71
CA ILE A 182 -18.13 0.50 -6.72
C ILE A 182 -17.47 0.54 -5.33
N TRP A 183 -16.17 0.81 -5.26
CA TRP A 183 -15.41 0.96 -4.03
C TRP A 183 -14.17 1.83 -4.28
N GLU A 184 -13.71 2.57 -3.27
CA GLU A 184 -12.52 3.42 -3.34
C GLU A 184 -11.74 3.44 -2.01
N TYR A 185 -10.45 3.76 -2.12
CA TYR A 185 -9.51 3.98 -1.03
C TYR A 185 -8.70 5.26 -1.28
N PRO A 186 -8.70 6.24 -0.36
CA PRO A 186 -9.36 6.24 0.96
C PRO A 186 -10.89 6.11 0.87
N ASN A 187 -11.49 5.49 1.90
CA ASN A 187 -12.92 5.25 1.97
C ASN A 187 -13.56 6.15 3.05
N PHE A 188 -14.44 7.05 2.64
CA PHE A 188 -15.06 8.03 3.52
C PHE A 188 -16.40 7.59 4.13
N ARG A 189 -16.81 6.33 3.91
CA ARG A 189 -18.09 5.81 4.43
C ARG A 189 -17.99 5.31 5.88
N ARG A 190 -16.80 5.32 6.48
CA ARG A 190 -16.53 4.90 7.86
C ARG A 190 -16.67 6.06 8.84
N SER A 191 -17.13 5.77 10.06
CA SER A 191 -17.26 6.75 11.15
C SER A 191 -15.90 7.32 11.59
N PHE A 192 -14.87 6.48 11.63
CA PHE A 192 -13.51 6.87 12.04
C PHE A 192 -12.60 6.83 10.85
N LEU A 193 -12.30 7.93 10.14
CA LEU A 193 -11.47 7.86 8.93
C LEU A 193 -10.01 7.49 9.24
N SER A 194 -9.39 6.60 8.46
CA SER A 194 -7.93 6.49 8.40
C SER A 194 -7.43 6.33 6.97
N TYR A 195 -6.29 6.95 6.74
CA TYR A 195 -5.53 6.90 5.50
C TYR A 195 -4.04 6.96 5.84
N PRO A 196 -3.44 5.82 6.23
CA PRO A 196 -2.03 5.79 6.58
C PRO A 196 -1.17 6.19 5.38
N MET A 197 -0.12 6.96 5.67
CA MET A 197 0.85 7.33 4.65
C MET A 197 1.63 6.11 4.18
N PHE A 198 1.94 6.04 2.90
CA PHE A 198 2.70 4.90 2.37
C PHE A 198 4.18 5.02 2.71
N LEU A 199 4.79 6.16 2.41
CA LEU A 199 6.17 6.45 2.82
C LEU A 199 6.44 7.95 2.85
N ALA A 200 6.94 8.48 3.97
CA ALA A 200 7.50 9.84 3.99
C ALA A 200 8.80 9.90 3.20
N LEU A 201 8.90 10.84 2.26
CA LEU A 201 10.13 11.12 1.49
C LEU A 201 11.00 12.17 2.16
N GLN A 202 10.44 12.94 3.08
CA GLN A 202 11.14 13.93 3.87
C GLN A 202 11.07 13.60 5.36
N TYR A 203 11.97 14.22 6.13
CA TYR A 203 11.97 14.17 7.59
C TYR A 203 12.54 15.49 8.16
N PRO A 204 12.04 15.95 9.32
CA PRO A 204 12.66 17.05 10.05
C PRO A 204 13.96 16.61 10.74
N ASP A 205 15.02 17.39 10.63
CA ASP A 205 16.31 17.11 11.28
C ASP A 205 16.41 17.80 12.66
N PHE A 206 15.66 17.27 13.63
CA PHE A 206 15.69 17.78 15.01
C PHE A 206 17.06 17.59 15.68
N ASP A 207 17.79 16.53 15.32
CA ASP A 207 19.07 16.20 15.95
C ASP A 207 20.15 17.20 15.53
N GLU A 208 20.21 17.57 14.25
CA GLU A 208 21.12 18.63 13.79
C GLU A 208 20.75 20.00 14.36
N ALA A 209 19.46 20.31 14.47
CA ALA A 209 19.02 21.56 15.08
C ALA A 209 19.45 21.66 16.55
N ALA A 210 19.24 20.57 17.32
CA ALA A 210 19.67 20.48 18.71
C ALA A 210 21.19 20.55 18.86
N ALA A 211 21.94 19.87 17.99
CA ALA A 211 23.41 19.87 18.01
C ALA A 211 24.00 21.27 17.74
N ASN A 212 23.32 22.08 16.92
CA ASN A 212 23.75 23.44 16.57
C ASN A 212 23.09 24.52 17.45
N LEU A 213 22.32 24.15 18.48
CA LEU A 213 21.58 25.05 19.36
C LEU A 213 20.71 26.06 18.58
N THR A 214 20.11 25.61 17.48
CA THR A 214 19.24 26.42 16.62
C THR A 214 17.78 26.02 16.84
N GLU A 215 16.91 27.03 16.87
CA GLU A 215 15.45 26.85 16.91
C GLU A 215 14.87 26.51 15.55
N LYS A 216 15.65 26.67 14.47
CA LYS A 216 15.24 26.32 13.11
C LYS A 216 15.56 24.85 12.82
N VAL A 217 14.52 24.07 12.51
CA VAL A 217 14.63 22.68 12.08
C VAL A 217 14.48 22.59 10.57
N ASP A 218 15.50 22.08 9.90
CA ASP A 218 15.47 21.91 8.45
C ASP A 218 14.77 20.61 8.06
N VAL A 219 14.04 20.65 6.95
CA VAL A 219 13.40 19.48 6.35
C VAL A 219 14.33 18.89 5.30
N LYS A 220 14.73 17.63 5.50
CA LYS A 220 15.64 16.91 4.61
C LYS A 220 14.93 15.80 3.86
N PHE A 221 15.42 15.48 2.66
CA PHE A 221 14.97 14.31 1.90
C PHE A 221 15.68 13.04 2.40
N LYS A 222 14.93 11.94 2.50
CA LYS A 222 15.51 10.62 2.74
C LYS A 222 16.36 10.23 1.54
N THR A 223 17.56 9.72 1.77
CA THR A 223 18.43 9.28 0.68
C THR A 223 17.80 8.13 -0.12
N VAL A 224 18.18 7.98 -1.39
CA VAL A 224 17.73 6.86 -2.25
C VAL A 224 17.99 5.49 -1.59
N PRO A 225 19.18 5.21 -0.99
CA PRO A 225 19.39 3.99 -0.22
C PRO A 225 18.46 3.85 0.98
N GLY A 226 18.16 4.94 1.69
CA GLY A 226 17.23 4.93 2.83
C GLY A 226 15.80 4.61 2.41
N VAL A 227 15.34 5.15 1.27
CA VAL A 227 14.04 4.79 0.67
C VAL A 227 14.02 3.31 0.27
N ASN A 228 15.05 2.84 -0.44
CA ASN A 228 15.15 1.42 -0.82
C ASN A 228 15.17 0.51 0.42
N ALA A 229 15.90 0.87 1.47
CA ALA A 229 15.93 0.12 2.73
C ALA A 229 14.57 0.07 3.42
N ALA A 230 13.78 1.15 3.37
CA ALA A 230 12.43 1.16 3.90
C ALA A 230 11.52 0.17 3.17
N PHE A 231 11.61 0.09 1.84
CA PHE A 231 10.88 -0.89 1.03
C PHE A 231 11.40 -2.33 1.22
N ALA A 232 12.69 -2.50 1.45
CA ALA A 232 13.34 -3.79 1.67
C ALA A 232 13.04 -4.42 3.03
N LYS A 233 12.40 -3.70 3.96
CA LYS A 233 11.91 -4.31 5.20
C LYS A 233 10.80 -5.28 4.87
N THR A 234 11.03 -6.56 5.14
CA THR A 234 10.17 -7.65 4.75
C THR A 234 9.51 -8.34 5.95
N GLU A 235 8.38 -8.97 5.68
CA GLU A 235 7.69 -9.89 6.59
C GLU A 235 7.15 -11.12 5.83
N PRO A 236 6.75 -12.19 6.53
CA PRO A 236 6.24 -13.40 5.88
C PRO A 236 5.01 -13.10 5.00
N SER A 237 5.02 -13.67 3.79
CA SER A 237 3.88 -13.58 2.86
C SER A 237 2.70 -14.41 3.34
N SER A 238 1.48 -13.96 2.98
CA SER A 238 0.27 -14.75 3.16
C SER A 238 0.17 -15.93 2.18
N VAL A 239 0.99 -15.94 1.13
CA VAL A 239 1.13 -17.07 0.21
C VAL A 239 1.97 -18.15 0.90
N PRO A 240 1.46 -19.39 1.05
CA PRO A 240 2.25 -20.49 1.62
C PRO A 240 3.54 -20.70 0.83
N ASN A 241 4.68 -20.68 1.53
CA ASN A 241 6.02 -20.74 0.93
C ASN A 241 6.28 -19.63 -0.12
N GLY A 242 5.56 -18.51 -0.03
CA GLY A 242 5.79 -17.32 -0.83
C GLY A 242 7.06 -16.58 -0.41
N PRO A 243 7.66 -15.77 -1.30
CA PRO A 243 8.77 -14.89 -0.92
C PRO A 243 8.31 -13.89 0.12
N GLU A 244 9.23 -13.41 0.96
CA GLU A 244 8.89 -12.35 1.90
C GLU A 244 8.44 -11.08 1.17
N VAL A 245 7.53 -10.34 1.79
CA VAL A 245 6.84 -9.18 1.21
C VAL A 245 7.14 -7.94 2.02
N SER A 246 7.10 -6.79 1.36
CA SER A 246 7.45 -5.52 2.01
C SER A 246 6.39 -5.14 3.06
N THR A 247 6.84 -4.84 4.28
CA THR A 247 5.96 -4.45 5.40
C THR A 247 5.15 -3.20 5.08
N LEU A 248 5.67 -2.29 4.25
CA LEU A 248 4.92 -1.09 3.82
C LEU A 248 3.69 -1.47 3.00
N TYR A 249 3.82 -2.46 2.11
CA TYR A 249 2.71 -2.91 1.27
C TYR A 249 1.69 -3.70 2.08
N VAL A 250 2.15 -4.61 2.95
CA VAL A 250 1.25 -5.40 3.80
C VAL A 250 0.35 -4.51 4.64
N LYS A 251 0.92 -3.48 5.31
CA LYS A 251 0.12 -2.51 6.08
C LYS A 251 -0.96 -1.83 5.23
N GLN A 252 -0.62 -1.43 4.01
CA GLN A 252 -1.61 -0.81 3.12
C GLN A 252 -2.65 -1.79 2.58
N PHE A 253 -2.23 -3.02 2.28
CA PHE A 253 -3.15 -4.06 1.83
C PHE A 253 -4.12 -4.43 2.94
N ASP A 254 -3.65 -4.56 4.18
CA ASP A 254 -4.51 -4.89 5.31
C ASP A 254 -5.52 -3.77 5.58
N GLU A 255 -5.10 -2.51 5.50
CA GLU A 255 -6.01 -1.37 5.62
C GLU A 255 -7.05 -1.38 4.50
N MET A 256 -6.64 -1.49 3.23
CA MET A 256 -7.56 -1.53 2.09
C MET A 256 -8.56 -2.69 2.20
N LEU A 257 -8.08 -3.90 2.50
CA LEU A 257 -8.92 -5.10 2.57
C LEU A 257 -9.84 -5.08 3.79
N SER A 258 -9.45 -4.43 4.89
CA SER A 258 -10.34 -4.23 6.03
C SER A 258 -11.60 -3.45 5.65
N LEU A 259 -11.46 -2.52 4.69
CA LEU A 259 -12.53 -1.67 4.15
C LEU A 259 -13.29 -2.32 2.99
N MET A 260 -12.95 -3.55 2.60
CA MET A 260 -13.72 -4.34 1.63
C MET A 260 -14.64 -5.36 2.30
N LYS A 261 -14.47 -5.60 3.61
CA LYS A 261 -15.26 -6.58 4.36
C LYS A 261 -16.75 -6.27 4.28
N THR A 262 -17.53 -7.31 4.04
CA THR A 262 -19.00 -7.26 4.01
C THR A 262 -19.56 -7.84 5.32
N TYR A 263 -20.74 -7.39 5.75
CA TYR A 263 -21.35 -7.86 7.01
C TYR A 263 -21.84 -9.32 6.94
N LYS A 264 -21.96 -9.86 5.73
CA LYS A 264 -22.17 -11.28 5.44
C LYS A 264 -21.22 -11.70 4.32
N PRO A 265 -20.63 -12.91 4.37
CA PRO A 265 -19.87 -13.43 3.23
C PRO A 265 -20.80 -13.49 2.01
N LEU A 266 -20.41 -12.85 0.91
CA LEU A 266 -21.22 -12.74 -0.32
C LEU A 266 -21.51 -14.10 -0.94
N PHE A 267 -20.62 -15.08 -0.75
CA PHE A 267 -20.73 -16.39 -1.36
C PHE A 267 -20.56 -17.50 -0.32
N GLY A 268 -21.46 -17.56 0.66
CA GLY A 268 -21.73 -18.77 1.46
C GLY A 268 -20.54 -19.46 2.12
N GLY A 269 -19.47 -18.72 2.44
CA GLY A 269 -18.29 -19.27 3.10
C GLY A 269 -18.65 -19.66 4.53
N LYS A 270 -18.85 -20.97 4.77
CA LYS A 270 -18.74 -21.51 6.13
C LYS A 270 -17.38 -21.06 6.66
N GLU A 271 -17.37 -20.30 7.74
CA GLU A 271 -16.21 -20.22 8.61
C GLU A 271 -15.81 -21.67 8.90
N LYS A 272 -14.70 -22.12 8.31
CA LYS A 272 -14.01 -23.28 8.85
C LYS A 272 -13.46 -22.81 10.18
N GLU A 273 -14.28 -22.98 11.20
CA GLU A 273 -13.85 -23.20 12.57
C GLU A 273 -12.58 -24.05 12.47
N ARG A 274 -11.45 -23.49 12.92
CA ARG A 274 -10.17 -24.19 12.96
C ARG A 274 -10.31 -25.30 14.01
N GLU A 275 -10.92 -26.39 13.60
CA GLU A 275 -10.76 -27.67 14.27
C GLU A 275 -9.29 -28.05 14.08
N ASN A 276 -8.56 -28.06 15.20
CA ASN A 276 -7.16 -28.45 15.24
C ASN A 276 -6.97 -29.74 14.44
N PRO A 277 -6.04 -29.80 13.46
CA PRO A 277 -5.69 -31.08 12.87
C PRO A 277 -5.16 -31.98 13.98
N PRO A 278 -5.62 -33.25 14.10
CA PRO A 278 -5.02 -34.19 15.03
C PRO A 278 -3.54 -34.34 14.70
N ALA A 279 -2.71 -34.44 15.75
CA ALA A 279 -1.26 -34.56 15.67
C ALA A 279 -0.86 -35.65 14.66
N PRO A 280 0.17 -35.41 13.81
CA PRO A 280 0.60 -36.41 12.86
C PRO A 280 1.18 -37.62 13.61
N ALA A 281 0.60 -38.80 13.33
CA ALA A 281 1.18 -40.08 13.69
C ALA A 281 2.56 -40.21 13.05
N SER A 282 3.52 -40.66 13.85
CA SER A 282 4.91 -40.95 13.48
C SER A 282 5.01 -41.77 12.20
N ALA A 283 5.68 -41.23 11.19
CA ALA A 283 6.00 -41.92 9.95
C ALA A 283 7.10 -42.98 10.19
N PRO A 284 7.05 -44.15 9.53
CA PRO A 284 8.13 -45.13 9.56
C PRO A 284 9.36 -44.64 8.77
N ALA A 285 10.53 -45.00 9.27
CA ALA A 285 11.83 -44.67 8.70
C ALA A 285 11.98 -45.25 7.29
N TYR A 286 12.14 -44.38 6.29
CA TYR A 286 12.53 -44.80 4.95
C TYR A 286 14.05 -44.74 4.76
N TYR A 287 14.51 -45.82 4.14
CA TYR A 287 15.85 -46.23 3.79
C TYR A 287 16.62 -45.17 2.97
N ASN A 288 17.87 -44.94 3.35
CA ASN A 288 18.78 -43.98 2.73
C ASN A 288 19.69 -44.74 1.73
N PRO A 289 19.52 -44.59 0.40
CA PRO A 289 20.41 -45.24 -0.55
C PRO A 289 21.78 -44.52 -0.65
N PRO A 290 22.89 -45.25 -0.86
CA PRO A 290 24.24 -44.70 -0.84
C PRO A 290 24.56 -43.80 -2.05
N ALA A 291 25.45 -42.85 -1.80
CA ALA A 291 25.89 -41.80 -2.71
C ALA A 291 26.56 -42.35 -4.00
N ALA A 292 26.19 -41.75 -5.14
CA ALA A 292 26.86 -41.98 -6.42
C ALA A 292 28.25 -41.31 -6.45
N PRO A 293 29.25 -41.91 -7.09
CA PRO A 293 30.61 -41.40 -7.13
C PRO A 293 30.75 -40.12 -7.98
N ALA A 294 31.63 -39.24 -7.49
CA ALA A 294 31.93 -37.92 -8.03
C ALA A 294 32.42 -37.96 -9.50
N GLN A 295 31.80 -37.15 -10.35
CA GLN A 295 32.31 -36.86 -11.69
C GLN A 295 33.52 -35.93 -11.60
N ALA A 296 34.60 -36.34 -12.29
CA ALA A 296 35.84 -35.59 -12.42
C ALA A 296 35.62 -34.28 -13.20
N ALA A 297 36.23 -33.20 -12.70
CA ALA A 297 36.19 -31.88 -13.31
C ALA A 297 36.97 -31.85 -14.64
N ALA A 298 36.33 -31.29 -15.68
CA ALA A 298 36.98 -30.94 -16.93
C ALA A 298 37.88 -29.70 -16.77
N PRO A 299 39.00 -29.59 -17.51
CA PRO A 299 39.95 -28.49 -17.39
C PRO A 299 39.35 -27.15 -17.85
N GLN A 300 39.50 -26.12 -17.00
CA GLN A 300 39.14 -24.73 -17.29
C GLN A 300 40.03 -24.15 -18.40
N ALA A 301 39.39 -23.66 -19.45
CA ALA A 301 40.01 -22.82 -20.46
C ALA A 301 40.32 -21.42 -19.90
N ALA A 302 41.49 -20.89 -20.27
CA ALA A 302 42.01 -19.61 -19.82
C ALA A 302 41.10 -18.43 -20.22
N ALA A 303 40.87 -17.52 -19.27
CA ALA A 303 40.14 -16.28 -19.49
C ALA A 303 40.97 -15.26 -20.30
N PRO A 304 40.38 -14.56 -21.29
CA PRO A 304 41.03 -13.46 -21.97
C PRO A 304 41.12 -12.21 -21.07
N ALA A 305 42.20 -11.46 -21.27
CA ALA A 305 42.61 -10.31 -20.47
C ALA A 305 41.60 -9.15 -20.46
N ALA A 306 41.49 -8.50 -19.29
CA ALA A 306 40.63 -7.36 -19.04
C ALA A 306 41.07 -6.09 -19.82
N PRO A 307 40.13 -5.30 -20.39
CA PRO A 307 40.42 -3.98 -20.93
C PRO A 307 40.83 -2.99 -19.84
N GLN A 308 41.89 -2.22 -20.10
CA GLN A 308 42.36 -1.14 -19.24
C GLN A 308 41.34 0.01 -19.19
N ALA A 309 41.04 0.48 -17.97
CA ALA A 309 40.19 1.64 -17.74
C ALA A 309 40.93 2.95 -18.07
N PRO A 310 40.28 3.93 -18.73
CA PRO A 310 40.84 5.26 -18.95
C PRO A 310 40.88 6.10 -17.66
N ALA A 311 41.90 6.97 -17.58
CA ALA A 311 42.17 7.85 -16.45
C ALA A 311 41.05 8.89 -16.19
N PRO A 312 40.79 9.26 -14.93
CA PRO A 312 39.74 10.23 -14.58
C PRO A 312 40.15 11.67 -14.93
N GLN A 313 39.22 12.40 -15.55
CA GLN A 313 39.30 13.86 -15.71
C GLN A 313 38.84 14.57 -14.42
N PRO A 314 39.38 15.77 -14.11
CA PRO A 314 39.00 16.52 -12.92
C PRO A 314 37.60 17.14 -13.05
N VAL A 315 36.76 16.91 -12.04
CA VAL A 315 35.40 17.47 -11.92
C VAL A 315 35.47 18.86 -11.30
N ALA A 316 34.77 19.82 -11.92
CA ALA A 316 34.61 21.19 -11.46
C ALA A 316 33.82 21.29 -10.15
N ALA A 317 34.12 22.32 -9.36
CA ALA A 317 33.52 22.60 -8.06
C ALA A 317 31.99 22.86 -8.13
N PRO A 318 31.20 22.38 -7.16
CA PRO A 318 29.77 22.65 -7.13
C PRO A 318 29.45 24.08 -6.67
N ALA A 319 28.49 24.68 -7.36
CA ALA A 319 27.90 25.97 -7.02
C ALA A 319 27.09 25.90 -5.71
N LYS A 320 27.11 27.01 -4.96
CA LYS A 320 26.41 27.18 -3.67
C LYS A 320 24.89 27.09 -3.85
N PRO A 321 24.15 26.39 -2.97
CA PRO A 321 22.69 26.42 -2.97
C PRO A 321 22.14 27.73 -2.40
N VAL A 322 21.07 28.19 -3.02
CA VAL A 322 20.23 29.33 -2.61
C VAL A 322 19.36 28.92 -1.42
N THR A 323 19.43 29.70 -0.34
CA THR A 323 18.64 29.56 0.88
C THR A 323 17.21 30.06 0.67
N VAL A 324 16.23 29.23 0.99
CA VAL A 324 14.82 29.60 1.15
C VAL A 324 14.47 29.35 2.62
N SER A 325 13.98 30.36 3.33
CA SER A 325 13.54 30.23 4.73
C SER A 325 12.03 30.04 4.79
N PRO A 326 11.56 28.96 5.41
CA PRO A 326 10.52 29.09 6.44
C PRO A 326 10.63 28.07 7.60
N GLY A 327 10.11 28.45 8.78
CA GLY A 327 9.72 27.52 9.85
C GLY A 327 10.25 27.90 11.23
N ASP A 328 9.46 28.68 11.98
CA ASP A 328 9.66 28.89 13.42
C ASP A 328 8.90 27.79 14.20
N ILE A 329 9.51 27.26 15.25
CA ILE A 329 8.90 26.28 16.16
C ILE A 329 8.03 27.01 17.19
N VAL A 330 6.84 26.48 17.48
CA VAL A 330 6.00 26.94 18.59
C VAL A 330 6.18 25.96 19.78
N PRO A 331 6.74 26.40 20.93
CA PRO A 331 6.80 25.59 22.13
C PRO A 331 5.40 25.27 22.67
N GLU A 332 5.19 24.04 23.14
CA GLU A 332 3.94 23.64 23.81
C GLU A 332 3.98 24.10 25.28
N GLU A 333 3.10 25.04 25.67
CA GLU A 333 2.94 25.42 27.07
C GLU A 333 2.33 24.25 27.86
N PRO A 334 2.87 23.91 29.05
CA PRO A 334 2.26 22.89 29.89
C PRO A 334 0.88 23.37 30.40
N PRO A 335 -0.10 22.46 30.55
CA PRO A 335 -1.43 22.83 30.99
C PRO A 335 -1.39 23.52 32.36
N ALA A 336 -2.10 24.65 32.45
CA ALA A 336 -2.26 25.40 33.69
C ALA A 336 -2.83 24.48 34.78
N LYS A 337 -2.18 24.54 35.96
CA LYS A 337 -2.42 23.66 37.12
C LYS A 337 -3.85 23.72 37.67
#